data_AF-A0A529NTF1-F1
#
_entry.id   AF-A0A529NTF1-F1
#
_cell.length_a   1.000
_cell.length_b   1.000
_cell.length_c   1.000
_cell.angle_alpha   90.00
_cell.angle_beta   90.00
_cell.angle_gamma   90.00
#
_symmetry.space_group_name_H-M   'P 1'
#
loop_
_entity.id
_entity.type
_entity.pdbx_description
1 polymer ?
#
loop_
_entity_poly.entity_id
_entity_poly.type
_entity_poly.pdbx_seq_one_letter_code
_entity_poly.pdbx_strand_id
1 'polypeptide(L)'
;FLSAYANFDQKDLNVSADGKLSAAMNTAESKAFHKQWVQMIQESGPKDWSTYTWYQVGTDLGAGASAMIFDADILGYFMNGGTNKMAGQLAFAGFKANPAAKAPTPNIWIWSLSMSNFSKDKDATWYFLQWASGLDHCLFGATKMDFVNPVRQSVWKDEVFREKLNKSYPGYVEMFDASAPGASIKFTAQPLFFDLTTEWAATLQKMVAKEV
;
A
#
# COMPACT_ATOMS: atom_id res chain seq x y z
N PHE A 1 -0.12 7.60 -2.96
CA PHE A 1 -0.96 8.81 -2.84
C PHE A 1 -1.76 8.86 -1.53
N LEU A 2 -2.81 8.03 -1.34
CA LEU A 2 -3.75 8.16 -0.20
C LEU A 2 -3.09 8.13 1.18
N SER A 3 -2.05 7.30 1.39
CA SER A 3 -1.26 7.28 2.63
C SER A 3 -0.68 8.64 2.98
N ALA A 4 -0.15 9.36 1.99
CA ALA A 4 0.42 10.69 2.16
C ALA A 4 -0.69 11.73 2.32
N TYR A 5 -1.75 11.67 1.51
CA TYR A 5 -2.87 12.60 1.58
C TYR A 5 -3.55 12.59 2.96
N ALA A 6 -3.73 11.39 3.53
CA ALA A 6 -4.22 11.22 4.90
C ALA A 6 -3.24 11.74 5.97
N ASN A 7 -1.94 11.78 5.69
CA ASN A 7 -0.92 12.32 6.61
C ASN A 7 -0.99 13.85 6.72
N PHE A 8 -1.64 14.50 5.75
CA PHE A 8 -2.02 15.92 5.77
C PHE A 8 -3.46 16.13 6.27
N ASP A 9 -4.04 15.14 6.96
CA ASP A 9 -5.42 15.15 7.46
C ASP A 9 -6.48 15.38 6.37
N GLN A 10 -6.13 15.08 5.11
CA GLN A 10 -7.05 15.19 3.98
C GLN A 10 -7.76 13.86 3.71
N LYS A 11 -8.95 13.95 3.11
CA LYS A 11 -9.79 12.80 2.78
C LYS A 11 -10.43 12.98 1.41
N ASP A 12 -10.89 11.88 0.82
CA ASP A 12 -11.54 11.85 -0.48
C ASP A 12 -12.98 12.41 -0.42
N LEU A 13 -13.79 11.91 0.52
CA LEU A 13 -15.19 12.26 0.68
C LEU A 13 -15.52 12.58 2.14
N ASN A 14 -16.48 13.47 2.35
CA ASN A 14 -17.18 13.60 3.62
C ASN A 14 -18.39 12.67 3.61
N VAL A 15 -18.65 12.02 4.75
CA VAL A 15 -19.84 11.21 4.99
C VAL A 15 -20.67 11.92 6.05
N SER A 16 -21.89 12.34 5.69
CA SER A 16 -22.83 12.93 6.64
C SER A 16 -23.44 11.86 7.56
N ALA A 17 -24.13 12.29 8.61
CA ALA A 17 -24.79 11.38 9.56
C ALA A 17 -25.86 10.49 8.91
N ASP A 18 -26.49 10.93 7.82
CA ASP A 18 -27.46 10.17 7.02
C ASP A 18 -26.81 9.38 5.86
N GLY A 19 -25.48 9.31 5.81
CA GLY A 19 -24.72 8.51 4.83
C GLY A 19 -24.54 9.17 3.45
N LYS A 20 -24.87 10.45 3.29
CA LYS A 20 -24.63 11.17 2.02
C LYS A 20 -23.17 11.51 1.87
N LEU A 21 -22.69 11.39 0.63
CA LEU A 21 -21.31 11.65 0.25
C LEU A 21 -21.18 13.04 -0.36
N SER A 22 -20.09 13.75 -0.04
CA SER A 22 -19.72 15.00 -0.71
C SER A 22 -18.20 15.10 -0.87
N ALA A 23 -17.75 15.76 -1.92
CA ALA A 23 -16.32 15.98 -2.20
C ALA A 23 -15.63 16.72 -1.04
N ALA A 24 -14.56 16.15 -0.49
CA ALA A 24 -13.79 16.76 0.60
C ALA A 24 -12.49 17.45 0.15
N MET A 25 -12.11 17.35 -1.13
CA MET A 25 -10.77 17.72 -1.62
C MET A 25 -10.59 19.21 -1.92
N ASN A 26 -11.62 20.06 -1.84
CA ASN A 26 -11.52 21.49 -2.14
C ASN A 26 -11.10 22.33 -0.91
N THR A 27 -10.00 21.95 -0.27
CA THR A 27 -9.37 22.70 0.82
C THR A 27 -8.08 23.35 0.34
N ALA A 28 -7.60 24.38 1.05
CA ALA A 28 -6.30 24.98 0.76
C ALA A 28 -5.16 23.96 0.93
N GLU A 29 -5.24 23.12 1.97
CA GLU A 29 -4.27 22.08 2.27
C GLU A 29 -4.21 21.01 1.18
N SER A 30 -5.38 20.52 0.72
CA SER A 30 -5.45 19.57 -0.39
C SER A 30 -4.82 20.14 -1.66
N LYS A 31 -5.09 21.40 -2.01
CA LYS A 31 -4.47 22.04 -3.18
C LYS A 31 -2.96 22.14 -3.05
N ALA A 32 -2.46 22.48 -1.86
CA ALA A 32 -1.03 22.55 -1.57
C ALA A 32 -0.37 21.17 -1.67
N PHE A 33 -1.02 20.13 -1.16
CA PHE A 33 -0.57 18.74 -1.29
C PHE A 33 -0.51 18.29 -2.75
N HIS A 34 -1.57 18.50 -3.53
CA HIS A 34 -1.60 18.13 -4.94
C HIS A 34 -0.51 18.83 -5.74
N LYS A 35 -0.25 20.12 -5.47
CA LYS A 35 0.85 20.85 -6.08
C LYS A 35 2.21 20.21 -5.79
N GLN A 36 2.48 19.86 -4.53
CA GLN A 36 3.73 19.19 -4.14
C GLN A 36 3.84 17.79 -4.76
N TRP A 37 2.76 17.03 -4.77
CA TRP A 37 2.71 15.69 -5.37
C TRP A 37 3.02 15.73 -6.88
N VAL A 38 2.40 16.67 -7.61
CA VAL A 38 2.63 16.88 -9.03
C VAL A 38 4.07 17.32 -9.30
N GLN A 39 4.57 18.28 -8.53
CA GLN A 39 5.94 18.77 -8.66
C GLN A 39 6.97 17.65 -8.43
N MET A 40 6.78 16.82 -7.39
CA MET A 40 7.64 15.67 -7.10
C MET A 40 7.75 14.72 -8.31
N ILE A 41 6.62 14.41 -8.96
CA ILE A 41 6.61 13.55 -10.14
C ILE A 41 7.31 14.25 -11.32
N GLN A 42 7.05 15.53 -11.54
CA GLN A 42 7.67 16.29 -12.64
C GLN A 42 9.19 16.42 -12.49
N GLU A 43 9.69 16.56 -11.27
CA GLU A 43 11.11 16.81 -11.00
C GLU A 43 11.93 15.53 -10.77
N SER A 44 11.30 14.47 -10.24
CA SER A 44 12.00 13.27 -9.77
C SER A 44 11.34 11.96 -10.21
N GLY A 45 10.15 12.01 -10.81
CA GLY A 45 9.47 10.82 -11.31
C GLY A 45 10.08 10.30 -12.63
N PRO A 46 9.76 9.05 -13.00
CA PRO A 46 10.12 8.49 -14.30
C PRO A 46 9.46 9.28 -15.43
N LYS A 47 10.16 9.41 -16.56
CA LYS A 47 9.68 10.21 -17.73
C LYS A 47 8.36 9.69 -18.29
N ASP A 48 8.14 8.39 -18.20
CA ASP A 48 6.97 7.65 -18.63
C ASP A 48 6.05 7.28 -17.46
N TRP A 49 6.07 8.04 -16.37
CA TRP A 49 5.22 7.85 -15.19
C TRP A 49 3.75 7.55 -15.51
N SER A 50 3.18 8.17 -16.54
CA SER A 50 1.77 7.97 -16.90
C SER A 50 1.44 6.52 -17.31
N THR A 51 2.43 5.73 -17.72
CA THR A 51 2.27 4.31 -18.05
C THR A 51 2.68 3.38 -16.91
N TYR A 52 3.21 3.91 -15.82
CA TYR A 52 3.69 3.10 -14.71
C TYR A 52 2.52 2.45 -13.98
N THR A 53 2.61 1.14 -13.86
CA THR A 53 1.85 0.40 -12.86
C THR A 53 2.73 0.12 -11.65
N TRP A 54 2.14 -0.49 -10.63
CA TRP A 54 2.86 -1.05 -9.48
C TRP A 54 4.05 -1.93 -9.88
N TYR A 55 3.96 -2.65 -11.01
CA TYR A 55 5.04 -3.53 -11.48
C TYR A 55 6.23 -2.77 -12.08
N GLN A 56 6.01 -1.66 -12.79
CA GLN A 56 7.10 -0.82 -13.29
C GLN A 56 7.86 -0.17 -12.13
N VAL A 57 7.13 0.33 -11.12
CA VAL A 57 7.73 0.88 -9.89
C VAL A 57 8.66 -0.16 -9.23
N GLY A 58 8.19 -1.42 -9.11
CA GLY A 58 9.01 -2.51 -8.57
C GLY A 58 10.24 -2.80 -9.42
N THR A 59 10.04 -2.93 -10.74
CA THR A 59 11.13 -3.23 -11.68
C THR A 59 12.26 -2.20 -11.58
N ASP A 60 11.91 -0.91 -11.55
CA ASP A 60 12.88 0.17 -11.43
C ASP A 60 13.60 0.18 -10.08
N LEU A 61 12.89 -0.13 -8.98
CA LEU A 61 13.51 -0.27 -7.67
C LEU A 61 14.51 -1.44 -7.66
N GLY A 62 14.11 -2.62 -8.13
CA GLY A 62 14.96 -3.81 -8.18
C GLY A 62 16.16 -3.66 -9.12
N ALA A 63 16.02 -2.88 -10.19
CA ALA A 63 17.09 -2.54 -11.12
C ALA A 63 18.00 -1.40 -10.62
N GLY A 64 17.64 -0.71 -9.53
CA GLY A 64 18.36 0.45 -9.01
C GLY A 64 18.21 1.70 -9.89
N ALA A 65 17.18 1.75 -10.73
CA ALA A 65 16.79 2.94 -11.49
C ALA A 65 16.00 3.94 -10.64
N SER A 66 15.31 3.45 -9.59
CA SER A 66 14.69 4.29 -8.57
C SER A 66 15.45 4.19 -7.24
N ALA A 67 15.80 5.34 -6.66
CA ALA A 67 16.45 5.42 -5.35
C ALA A 67 15.46 5.22 -4.19
N MET A 68 14.17 5.52 -4.39
CA MET A 68 13.15 5.47 -3.35
C MET A 68 11.78 5.21 -3.97
N ILE A 69 10.96 4.41 -3.29
CA ILE A 69 9.53 4.29 -3.57
C ILE A 69 8.73 4.61 -2.30
N PHE A 70 7.52 5.13 -2.48
CA PHE A 70 6.53 5.26 -1.41
C PHE A 70 5.28 4.47 -1.80
N ASP A 71 5.32 3.16 -1.53
CA ASP A 71 4.35 2.18 -2.02
C ASP A 71 4.09 1.07 -0.97
N ALA A 72 3.36 0.02 -1.34
CA ALA A 72 3.16 -1.17 -0.53
C ALA A 72 4.51 -1.80 -0.14
N ASP A 73 4.68 -2.08 1.15
CA ASP A 73 5.87 -2.69 1.75
C ASP A 73 6.30 -3.99 1.08
N ILE A 74 5.33 -4.81 0.64
CA ILE A 74 5.58 -6.06 -0.06
C ILE A 74 6.34 -5.88 -1.38
N LEU A 75 6.24 -4.72 -2.02
CA LEU A 75 6.99 -4.45 -3.25
C LEU A 75 8.49 -4.39 -2.97
N GLY A 76 8.88 -3.70 -1.89
CA GLY A 76 10.27 -3.66 -1.44
C GLY A 76 10.78 -5.05 -1.04
N TYR A 77 9.93 -5.87 -0.41
CA TYR A 77 10.25 -7.26 -0.09
C TYR A 77 10.59 -8.09 -1.34
N PHE A 78 9.74 -8.06 -2.37
CA PHE A 78 9.97 -8.78 -3.62
C PHE A 78 11.22 -8.30 -4.36
N MET A 79 11.44 -6.98 -4.39
CA MET A 79 12.56 -6.39 -5.12
C MET A 79 13.90 -6.51 -4.38
N ASN A 80 13.87 -6.77 -3.07
CA ASN A 80 15.08 -7.04 -2.27
C ASN A 80 15.57 -8.50 -2.37
N GLY A 81 14.88 -9.36 -3.13
CA GLY A 81 15.23 -10.76 -3.31
C GLY A 81 15.51 -11.15 -4.78
N GLY A 82 15.68 -12.45 -5.00
CA GLY A 82 15.85 -13.04 -6.33
C GLY A 82 17.13 -12.61 -7.04
N THR A 83 17.05 -12.39 -8.35
CA THR A 83 18.18 -11.97 -9.20
C THR A 83 18.19 -10.46 -9.46
N ASN A 84 17.46 -9.67 -8.66
CA ASN A 84 17.43 -8.22 -8.78
C ASN A 84 18.81 -7.62 -8.50
N LYS A 85 19.17 -6.55 -9.21
CA LYS A 85 20.45 -5.86 -9.02
C LYS A 85 20.58 -5.27 -7.61
N MET A 86 19.47 -4.81 -7.04
CA MET A 86 19.40 -4.24 -5.68
C MET A 86 19.03 -5.27 -4.61
N ALA A 87 19.06 -6.58 -4.91
CA ALA A 87 18.79 -7.60 -3.91
C ALA A 87 19.75 -7.46 -2.70
N GLY A 88 19.19 -7.52 -1.50
CA GLY A 88 19.91 -7.33 -0.23
C GLY A 88 20.38 -5.91 0.07
N GLN A 89 20.10 -4.93 -0.80
CA GLN A 89 20.58 -3.54 -0.67
C GLN A 89 19.46 -2.54 -0.34
N LEU A 90 18.20 -2.97 -0.34
CA LEU A 90 17.06 -2.09 -0.03
C LEU A 90 16.89 -1.93 1.48
N ALA A 91 16.47 -0.73 1.89
CA ALA A 91 16.12 -0.41 3.26
C ALA A 91 14.63 -0.07 3.37
N PHE A 92 14.06 -0.35 4.55
CA PHE A 92 12.66 -0.09 4.86
C PHE A 92 12.54 1.00 5.93
N ALA A 93 11.62 1.93 5.75
CA ALA A 93 11.40 3.00 6.70
C ALA A 93 9.93 3.38 6.80
N GLY A 94 9.44 3.62 8.02
CA GLY A 94 8.16 4.29 8.23
C GLY A 94 8.27 5.73 7.73
N PHE A 95 7.34 6.15 6.86
CA PHE A 95 7.42 7.46 6.21
C PHE A 95 6.27 8.39 6.61
N LYS A 96 6.62 9.61 7.01
CA LYS A 96 5.68 10.70 7.27
C LYS A 96 5.74 11.69 6.11
N ALA A 97 4.75 11.66 5.24
CA ALA A 97 4.70 12.58 4.10
C ALA A 97 4.57 14.04 4.53
N ASN A 98 3.85 14.29 5.62
CA ASN A 98 3.82 15.58 6.30
C ASN A 98 4.89 15.58 7.40
N PRO A 99 5.95 16.40 7.31
CA PRO A 99 6.98 16.47 8.35
C PRO A 99 6.44 16.85 9.73
N ALA A 100 5.34 17.61 9.78
CA ALA A 100 4.66 18.02 11.02
C ALA A 100 3.76 16.92 11.61
N ALA A 101 3.45 15.86 10.85
CA ALA A 101 2.66 14.75 11.39
C ALA A 101 3.42 14.01 12.48
N LYS A 102 2.68 13.45 13.45
CA LYS A 102 3.26 12.72 14.57
C LYS A 102 3.78 11.34 14.17
N ALA A 103 3.11 10.66 13.24
CA ALA A 103 3.39 9.30 12.82
C ALA A 103 3.01 9.06 11.36
N PRO A 104 3.50 7.96 10.74
CA PRO A 104 3.03 7.50 9.44
C PRO A 104 1.53 7.14 9.44
N THR A 105 0.87 7.28 8.29
CA THR A 105 -0.55 6.92 8.10
C THR A 105 -0.74 6.03 6.87
N PRO A 106 -0.15 4.83 6.84
CA PRO A 106 -0.23 3.96 5.66
C PRO A 106 -1.67 3.55 5.35
N ASN A 107 -2.00 3.49 4.06
CA ASN A 107 -3.20 2.83 3.59
C ASN A 107 -3.05 1.31 3.66
N ILE A 108 -4.11 0.64 4.09
CA ILE A 108 -4.19 -0.81 4.09
C ILE A 108 -4.81 -1.28 2.77
N TRP A 109 -4.14 -2.23 2.13
CA TRP A 109 -4.67 -3.02 1.02
C TRP A 109 -4.55 -4.51 1.37
N ILE A 110 -5.65 -5.26 1.27
CA ILE A 110 -5.67 -6.68 1.63
C ILE A 110 -6.18 -7.48 0.44
N TRP A 111 -5.35 -8.37 -0.08
CA TRP A 111 -5.81 -9.42 -0.98
C TRP A 111 -6.58 -10.47 -0.19
N SER A 112 -7.83 -10.69 -0.58
CA SER A 112 -8.74 -11.61 0.10
C SER A 112 -9.26 -12.66 -0.87
N LEU A 113 -9.47 -13.87 -0.36
CA LEU A 113 -10.20 -14.91 -1.07
C LEU A 113 -11.69 -14.75 -0.80
N SER A 114 -12.51 -14.91 -1.83
CA SER A 114 -13.97 -14.83 -1.73
C SER A 114 -14.64 -16.02 -2.42
N MET A 115 -15.80 -16.42 -1.93
CA MET A 115 -16.62 -17.46 -2.55
C MET A 115 -17.67 -16.82 -3.46
N SER A 116 -17.64 -17.17 -4.75
CA SER A 116 -18.69 -16.80 -5.69
C SER A 116 -20.03 -17.40 -5.28
N ASN A 117 -21.12 -16.63 -5.40
CA ASN A 117 -22.46 -17.14 -5.11
C ASN A 117 -22.88 -18.27 -6.08
N PHE A 118 -22.25 -18.36 -7.25
CA PHE A 118 -22.47 -19.40 -8.25
C PHE A 118 -21.63 -20.66 -8.02
N SER A 119 -20.86 -20.75 -6.93
CA SER A 119 -20.09 -21.96 -6.63
C SER A 119 -21.01 -23.18 -6.58
N LYS A 120 -20.63 -24.24 -7.29
CA LYS A 120 -21.34 -25.52 -7.32
C LYS A 120 -21.06 -26.38 -6.08
N ASP A 121 -19.99 -26.04 -5.35
CA ASP A 121 -19.57 -26.74 -4.13
C ASP A 121 -19.17 -25.72 -3.06
N LYS A 122 -20.18 -25.17 -2.39
CA LYS A 122 -20.00 -24.11 -1.38
C LYS A 122 -19.30 -24.63 -0.13
N ASP A 123 -19.55 -25.88 0.25
CA ASP A 123 -18.95 -26.47 1.46
C ASP A 123 -17.46 -26.69 1.25
N ALA A 124 -17.04 -27.33 0.15
CA ALA A 124 -15.61 -27.49 -0.13
C ALA A 124 -14.90 -26.14 -0.29
N THR A 125 -15.55 -25.17 -0.96
CA THR A 125 -15.00 -23.81 -1.08
C THR A 125 -14.83 -23.17 0.30
N TRP A 126 -15.82 -23.29 1.18
CA TRP A 126 -15.76 -22.73 2.54
C TRP A 126 -14.64 -23.36 3.38
N TYR A 127 -14.45 -24.68 3.31
CA TYR A 127 -13.34 -25.34 3.99
C TYR A 127 -11.98 -24.90 3.43
N PHE A 128 -11.86 -24.74 2.12
CA PHE A 128 -10.64 -24.23 1.50
C PHE A 128 -10.30 -22.81 1.98
N LEU A 129 -11.27 -21.89 2.02
CA LEU A 129 -11.06 -20.52 2.50
C LEU A 129 -10.58 -20.49 3.95
N GLN A 130 -11.18 -21.30 4.82
CA GLN A 130 -10.76 -21.42 6.22
C GLN A 130 -9.35 -21.99 6.36
N TRP A 131 -9.01 -23.03 5.59
CA TRP A 131 -7.68 -23.62 5.59
C TRP A 131 -6.62 -22.63 5.08
N ALA A 132 -6.83 -22.03 3.89
CA ALA A 132 -5.85 -21.17 3.24
C ALA A 132 -5.58 -19.86 4.01
N SER A 133 -6.57 -19.36 4.75
CA SER A 133 -6.44 -18.16 5.59
C SER A 133 -6.30 -18.46 7.09
N GLY A 134 -6.21 -19.75 7.46
CA GLY A 134 -6.13 -20.23 8.82
C GLY A 134 -4.80 -19.89 9.50
N LEU A 135 -4.79 -19.87 10.83
CA LEU A 135 -3.58 -19.55 11.60
C LEU A 135 -2.42 -20.49 11.25
N ASP A 136 -2.66 -21.79 11.23
CA ASP A 136 -1.62 -22.79 10.97
C ASP A 136 -1.03 -22.64 9.57
N HIS A 137 -1.87 -22.36 8.57
CA HIS A 137 -1.42 -22.12 7.20
C HIS A 137 -0.61 -20.83 7.10
N CYS A 138 -1.05 -19.75 7.76
CA CYS A 138 -0.31 -18.50 7.81
C CYS A 138 1.04 -18.66 8.54
N LEU A 139 1.09 -19.38 9.67
CA LEU A 139 2.33 -19.65 10.41
C LEU A 139 3.29 -20.51 9.59
N PHE A 140 2.79 -21.57 8.95
CA PHE A 140 3.59 -22.39 8.03
C PHE A 140 4.15 -21.54 6.91
N GLY A 141 3.31 -20.75 6.24
CA GLY A 141 3.75 -19.84 5.18
C GLY A 141 4.84 -18.88 5.67
N ALA A 142 4.60 -18.20 6.79
CA ALA A 142 5.47 -17.15 7.31
C ALA A 142 6.84 -17.69 7.76
N THR A 143 6.83 -18.84 8.45
CA THR A 143 8.03 -19.42 9.05
C THR A 143 8.79 -20.36 8.11
N LYS A 144 8.10 -21.09 7.23
CA LYS A 144 8.69 -22.13 6.37
C LYS A 144 8.76 -21.76 4.89
N MET A 145 7.89 -20.88 4.41
CA MET A 145 7.82 -20.46 3.00
C MET A 145 8.08 -18.94 2.87
N ASP A 146 7.85 -18.34 1.70
CA ASP A 146 8.09 -16.91 1.47
C ASP A 146 6.84 -16.06 1.67
N PHE A 147 6.06 -16.34 2.73
CA PHE A 147 4.85 -15.58 3.02
C PHE A 147 5.18 -14.37 3.90
N VAL A 148 5.00 -13.19 3.31
CA VAL A 148 5.15 -11.88 3.97
C VAL A 148 3.77 -11.22 4.12
N ASN A 149 3.66 -10.30 5.07
CA ASN A 149 2.42 -9.57 5.40
C ASN A 149 1.24 -10.47 5.80
N PRO A 150 1.41 -11.35 6.81
CA PRO A 150 0.30 -12.13 7.33
C PRO A 150 -0.78 -11.21 7.93
N VAL A 151 -2.04 -11.53 7.68
CA VAL A 151 -3.20 -10.73 8.14
C VAL A 151 -3.58 -10.99 9.60
N ARG A 152 -2.79 -11.77 10.33
CA ARG A 152 -3.07 -12.19 11.71
C ARG A 152 -2.02 -11.64 12.66
N GLN A 153 -2.46 -10.90 13.67
CA GLN A 153 -1.58 -10.40 14.73
C GLN A 153 -0.83 -11.51 15.47
N SER A 154 -1.44 -12.70 15.62
CA SER A 154 -0.78 -13.85 16.24
C SER A 154 0.43 -14.35 15.46
N VAL A 155 0.46 -14.18 14.13
CA VAL A 155 1.64 -14.52 13.31
C VAL A 155 2.71 -13.44 13.47
N TRP A 156 2.34 -12.17 13.55
CA TRP A 156 3.27 -11.07 13.82
C TRP A 156 3.91 -11.14 15.22
N LYS A 157 3.33 -11.88 16.16
CA LYS A 157 3.88 -12.15 17.49
C LYS A 157 4.81 -13.38 17.52
N ASP A 158 4.90 -14.14 16.43
CA ASP A 158 5.77 -15.30 16.35
C ASP A 158 7.23 -14.87 16.20
N GLU A 159 8.09 -15.31 17.11
CA GLU A 159 9.50 -14.91 17.14
C GLU A 159 10.27 -15.43 15.92
N VAL A 160 9.99 -16.67 15.48
CA VAL A 160 10.65 -17.27 14.32
C VAL A 160 10.36 -16.48 13.05
N PHE A 161 9.13 -16.02 12.87
CA PHE A 161 8.77 -15.15 11.76
C PHE A 161 9.52 -13.80 11.81
N ARG A 162 9.51 -13.14 12.97
CA ARG A 162 10.19 -11.84 13.14
C ARG A 162 11.71 -11.96 12.96
N GLU A 163 12.34 -12.99 13.51
CA GLU A 163 13.78 -13.26 13.34
C GLU A 163 14.15 -13.49 11.87
N LYS A 164 13.33 -14.25 11.15
CA LYS A 164 13.52 -14.46 9.72
C LYS A 164 13.42 -13.17 8.92
N LEU A 165 12.42 -12.33 9.21
CA LEU A 165 12.29 -11.02 8.58
C LEU A 165 13.51 -10.14 8.89
N ASN A 166 13.92 -10.05 10.15
CA ASN A 166 15.08 -9.25 10.54
C ASN A 166 16.39 -9.72 9.88
N LYS A 167 16.55 -11.03 9.70
CA LYS A 167 17.72 -11.62 9.04
C LYS A 167 17.73 -11.33 7.53
N SER A 168 16.59 -11.51 6.86
CA SER A 168 16.52 -11.44 5.39
C SER A 168 16.20 -10.04 4.87
N TYR A 169 15.53 -9.21 5.68
CA TYR A 169 15.04 -7.88 5.34
C TYR A 169 15.25 -6.93 6.53
N PRO A 170 16.51 -6.54 6.84
CA PRO A 170 16.79 -5.63 7.94
C PRO A 170 15.96 -4.35 7.86
N GLY A 171 15.34 -3.94 8.98
CA GLY A 171 14.49 -2.75 9.04
C GLY A 171 13.01 -3.00 8.71
N TYR A 172 12.63 -4.16 8.16
CA TYR A 172 11.24 -4.44 7.76
C TYR A 172 10.31 -4.49 8.97
N VAL A 173 10.73 -5.18 10.04
CA VAL A 173 9.94 -5.33 11.25
C VAL A 173 9.81 -4.00 11.98
N GLU A 174 10.89 -3.23 12.07
CA GLU A 174 10.90 -1.90 12.67
C GLU A 174 9.99 -0.93 11.89
N MET A 175 10.06 -0.96 10.55
CA MET A 175 9.16 -0.19 9.69
C MET A 175 7.70 -0.60 9.92
N PHE A 176 7.41 -1.90 9.99
CA PHE A 176 6.07 -2.41 10.25
C PHE A 176 5.55 -1.93 11.60
N ASP A 177 6.30 -2.13 12.69
CA ASP A 177 5.89 -1.76 14.05
C ASP A 177 5.67 -0.24 14.18
N ALA A 178 6.50 0.58 13.51
CA ALA A 178 6.34 2.04 13.49
C ALA A 178 5.11 2.51 12.69
N SER A 179 4.69 1.75 11.69
CA SER A 179 3.66 2.16 10.72
C SER A 179 2.28 1.55 11.03
N ALA A 180 2.24 0.34 11.59
CA ALA A 180 1.02 -0.42 11.85
C ALA A 180 -0.01 0.33 12.74
N PRO A 181 0.38 1.08 13.79
CA PRO A 181 -0.60 1.82 14.60
C PRO A 181 -1.38 2.89 13.83
N GLY A 182 -0.80 3.47 12.78
CA GLY A 182 -1.44 4.49 11.93
C GLY A 182 -2.16 3.91 10.70
N ALA A 183 -2.08 2.59 10.53
CA ALA A 183 -2.60 1.90 9.36
C ALA A 183 -4.13 1.81 9.41
N SER A 184 -4.79 2.22 8.33
CA SER A 184 -6.23 2.01 8.14
C SER A 184 -6.56 2.00 6.66
N ILE A 185 -7.77 1.58 6.31
CA ILE A 185 -8.33 1.89 4.99
C ILE A 185 -8.45 3.42 4.91
N LYS A 186 -7.87 4.04 3.87
CA LYS A 186 -7.85 5.51 3.68
C LYS A 186 -8.82 6.00 2.61
N PHE A 187 -9.48 5.10 1.90
CA PHE A 187 -10.55 5.46 0.98
C PHE A 187 -11.92 5.34 1.66
N THR A 188 -12.86 6.16 1.20
CA THR A 188 -14.27 6.03 1.59
C THR A 188 -14.92 4.92 0.77
N ALA A 189 -15.42 3.87 1.44
CA ALA A 189 -16.10 2.75 0.78
C ALA A 189 -17.43 3.22 0.18
N GLN A 190 -17.59 3.08 -1.14
CA GLN A 190 -18.77 3.52 -1.87
C GLN A 190 -18.89 2.82 -3.24
N PRO A 191 -20.10 2.71 -3.83
CA PRO A 191 -20.35 1.88 -5.03
C PRO A 191 -19.60 2.30 -6.30
N LEU A 192 -19.36 3.59 -6.49
CA LEU A 192 -18.64 4.20 -7.61
C LEU A 192 -17.14 4.39 -7.30
N PHE A 193 -16.56 3.56 -6.43
CA PHE A 193 -15.17 3.70 -6.00
C PHE A 193 -14.21 3.70 -7.20
N PHE A 194 -14.41 2.80 -8.15
CA PHE A 194 -13.57 2.70 -9.34
C PHE A 194 -13.70 3.92 -10.24
N ASP A 195 -14.92 4.42 -10.47
CA ASP A 195 -15.13 5.60 -11.31
C ASP A 195 -14.47 6.83 -10.69
N LEU A 196 -14.73 7.07 -9.39
CA LEU A 196 -14.15 8.20 -8.67
C LEU A 196 -12.62 8.17 -8.67
N THR A 197 -12.03 7.02 -8.37
CA THR A 197 -10.56 6.90 -8.30
C THR A 197 -9.92 6.95 -9.69
N THR A 198 -10.59 6.46 -10.73
CA THR A 198 -10.14 6.58 -12.12
C THR A 198 -10.13 8.04 -12.57
N GLU A 199 -11.21 8.78 -12.32
CA GLU A 199 -11.31 10.20 -12.68
C GLU A 199 -10.30 11.05 -11.90
N TRP A 200 -10.08 10.75 -10.62
CA TRP A 200 -9.07 11.44 -9.81
C TRP A 200 -7.65 11.15 -10.31
N ALA A 201 -7.33 9.89 -10.60
CA ALA A 201 -6.03 9.51 -11.16
C ALA A 201 -5.81 10.17 -12.54
N ALA A 202 -6.82 10.18 -13.41
CA ALA A 202 -6.74 10.84 -14.71
C ALA A 202 -6.50 12.35 -14.57
N THR A 203 -7.18 13.00 -13.63
CA THR A 203 -6.96 14.42 -13.32
C THR A 203 -5.54 14.70 -12.83
N LEU A 204 -5.00 13.85 -11.95
CA LEU A 204 -3.61 13.95 -11.51
C LEU A 204 -2.62 13.79 -12.67
N GLN A 205 -2.87 12.88 -13.60
CA GLN A 205 -2.02 12.72 -14.79
C GLN A 205 -2.04 13.97 -15.67
N LYS A 206 -3.22 14.59 -15.89
CA LYS A 206 -3.34 15.86 -16.62
C LYS A 206 -2.55 16.98 -15.97
N MET A 207 -2.61 17.08 -14.63
CA MET A 207 -1.82 18.07 -13.88
C MET A 207 -0.30 17.85 -14.05
N VAL A 208 0.16 16.59 -13.99
CA VAL A 208 1.57 16.24 -14.24
C VAL A 208 1.98 16.58 -15.67
N ALA A 209 1.11 16.34 -16.65
CA ALA A 209 1.32 16.68 -18.06
C ALA A 209 1.18 18.18 -18.37
N LYS A 210 0.79 19.02 -17.40
CA LYS A 210 0.52 20.46 -17.55
C LYS A 210 -0.62 20.76 -18.54
N GLU A 211 -1.62 19.89 -18.59
CA GLU A 211 -2.81 20.05 -19.42
C GLU A 211 -3.94 20.82 -18.72
N VAL A 212 -3.85 20.96 -17.39
CA VAL A 212 -4.79 21.68 -16.52
C VAL A 212 -4.06 22.46 -15.42
#